data_AF-A0A5E4DDG9-F1
#
_entry.id   AF-A0A5E4DDG9-F1
#
_cell.length_a   1.000
_cell.length_b   1.000
_cell.length_c   1.000
_cell.angle_alpha   90.00
_cell.angle_beta   90.00
_cell.angle_gamma   90.00
#
_symmetry.space_group_name_H-M   'P 1'
#
loop_
_entity.id
_entity.type
_entity.pdbx_description
1 polymer ?
#
loop_
_entity_poly.entity_id
_entity_poly.type
_entity_poly.pdbx_seq_one_letter_code
_entity_poly.pdbx_strand_id
1 'polypeptide(L)' 'VFEFFSDVLKHFPGTHRQVYENLQEVLTFIGHSVEKHRATLDPSAPRDFIDAYLLRMDK' A
#
# COMPACT_ATOMS: atom_id res chain seq x y z
N VAL A 1 -10.47 -1.68 -21.88
CA VAL A 1 -9.41 -2.07 -22.84
C VAL A 1 -8.14 -2.47 -22.12
N PHE A 2 -7.52 -1.62 -21.29
CA PHE A 2 -6.38 -2.03 -20.46
C PHE A 2 -6.70 -3.25 -19.57
N GLU A 3 -7.85 -3.24 -18.89
CA GLU A 3 -8.35 -4.37 -18.07
C GLU A 3 -8.37 -5.73 -18.79
N PHE A 4 -8.57 -5.74 -20.11
CA PHE A 4 -8.70 -6.98 -20.90
C PHE A 4 -7.42 -7.36 -21.66
N PHE A 5 -6.49 -6.42 -21.84
CA PHE A 5 -5.27 -6.59 -22.66
C PHE A 5 -4.01 -6.09 -21.95
N SER A 6 -4.00 -6.13 -20.61
CA SER A 6 -2.92 -5.59 -19.78
C SER A 6 -1.57 -6.21 -20.11
N ASP A 7 -1.53 -7.51 -20.45
CA ASP A 7 -0.30 -8.22 -20.79
C ASP A 7 0.44 -7.66 -22.00
N VAL A 8 -0.29 -7.08 -22.96
CA VAL A 8 0.32 -6.42 -24.11
C VAL A 8 0.50 -4.94 -23.81
N LEU A 9 -0.54 -4.28 -23.30
CA LEU A 9 -0.58 -2.82 -23.18
C LEU A 9 0.36 -2.25 -22.12
N LYS A 10 0.76 -3.04 -21.10
CA LYS A 10 1.76 -2.62 -20.10
C LYS A 10 3.10 -2.20 -20.70
N HIS A 11 3.44 -2.73 -21.88
CA HIS A 11 4.69 -2.41 -22.57
C HIS A 11 4.63 -1.10 -23.37
N PHE A 12 3.44 -0.53 -23.58
CA PHE A 12 3.22 0.70 -24.35
C PHE A 12 3.04 1.92 -23.43
N PRO A 13 3.30 3.14 -23.91
CA PRO A 13 2.95 4.35 -23.17
C PRO A 13 1.43 4.49 -23.04
N GLY A 14 0.96 5.10 -21.96
CA GLY A 14 -0.46 5.38 -21.75
C GLY A 14 -0.79 5.73 -20.30
N THR A 15 -2.05 6.13 -20.07
CA THR A 15 -2.54 6.59 -18.76
C THR A 15 -2.41 5.54 -17.64
N HIS A 16 -2.42 4.25 -17.99
CA HIS A 16 -2.19 3.16 -17.04
C HIS A 16 -0.83 3.24 -16.32
N ARG A 17 0.21 3.81 -16.96
CA ARG A 17 1.52 4.03 -16.32
C ARG A 17 1.42 5.09 -15.22
N GLN A 18 0.75 6.20 -15.51
CA GLN A 18 0.54 7.27 -14.53
C GLN A 18 -0.32 6.79 -13.36
N VAL A 19 -1.36 5.99 -13.63
CA VAL A 19 -2.16 5.36 -12.57
C VAL A 19 -1.29 4.44 -11.69
N TYR A 20 -0.39 3.66 -12.31
CA TYR A 20 0.55 2.82 -11.58
C TYR A 20 1.54 3.64 -10.74
N GLU A 21 2.10 4.72 -11.27
CA GLU A 21 3.00 5.63 -10.54
C GLU A 21 2.29 6.26 -9.32
N ASN A 22 1.09 6.78 -9.50
CA ASN A 22 0.28 7.32 -8.40
C ASN A 22 -0.02 6.26 -7.34
N LEU A 23 -0.30 5.03 -7.76
CA LEU A 23 -0.52 3.91 -6.83
C LEU A 23 0.76 3.59 -6.05
N GLN A 24 1.93 3.57 -6.69
CA GLN A 24 3.21 3.35 -6.01
C GLN A 24 3.50 4.45 -4.97
N GLU A 25 3.17 5.71 -5.28
CA GLU A 25 3.32 6.82 -4.34
C GLU A 25 2.42 6.64 -3.12
N VAL A 26 1.15 6.29 -3.32
CA VAL A 26 0.21 6.01 -2.22
C VAL A 26 0.68 4.82 -1.38
N LEU A 27 1.14 3.73 -2.01
CA LEU A 27 1.67 2.57 -1.29
C LEU A 27 2.92 2.91 -0.49
N THR A 28 3.81 3.75 -1.02
CA THR A 28 5.00 4.24 -0.31
C THR A 28 4.61 5.06 0.91
N PHE A 29 3.62 5.96 0.79
CA PHE A 29 3.09 6.73 1.90
C PHE A 29 2.46 5.83 2.99
N ILE A 30 1.67 4.83 2.59
CA ILE A 30 1.10 3.84 3.51
C ILE A 30 2.23 3.08 4.22
N GLY A 31 3.26 2.65 3.49
CA GLY A 31 4.43 1.95 4.05
C GLY A 31 5.13 2.79 5.12
N HIS A 32 5.43 4.06 4.84
CA HIS A 32 5.99 4.97 5.85
C HIS A 32 5.07 5.14 7.08
N SER A 33 3.75 5.16 6.87
CA SER A 33 2.78 5.24 7.96
C SER A 33 2.80 3.97 8.81
N VAL A 34 2.89 2.78 8.19
CA VAL A 34 3.04 1.49 8.89
C VAL A 34 4.32 1.45 9.71
N GLU A 35 5.46 1.91 9.17
CA GLU A 35 6.72 1.95 9.93
C GLU A 35 6.64 2.88 11.15
N LYS A 36 5.99 4.05 11.01
CA LYS A 36 5.70 4.92 12.16
C LYS A 36 4.82 4.22 13.19
N HIS A 37 3.84 3.43 12.74
CA HIS A 37 2.99 2.68 13.66
C HIS A 37 3.78 1.62 14.41
N ARG A 38 4.61 0.82 13.71
CA ARG A 38 5.52 -0.18 14.30
C ARG A 38 6.45 0.44 15.36
N ALA A 39 7.03 1.60 15.08
CA ALA A 39 7.98 2.26 15.99
C ALA A 39 7.36 2.70 17.34
N THR A 40 6.05 2.94 17.38
CA THR A 40 5.34 3.41 18.57
C THR A 40 4.18 2.47 18.95
N LEU A 41 4.24 1.21 18.54
CA LEU A 41 3.14 0.26 18.73
C LEU A 41 3.02 -0.11 20.23
N ASP A 42 1.83 0.10 20.78
CA ASP A 42 1.47 -0.33 22.14
C ASP A 42 0.44 -1.47 22.07
N PRO A 43 0.83 -2.73 22.40
CA PRO A 43 -0.09 -3.87 22.38
C PRO A 43 -1.30 -3.73 23.31
N SER A 44 -1.22 -2.88 24.34
CA SER A 44 -2.30 -2.66 25.30
C SER A 44 -3.32 -1.63 24.83
N ALA A 45 -2.97 -0.78 23.87
CA ALA A 45 -3.78 0.34 23.41
C ALA A 45 -3.61 0.60 21.88
N PRO A 46 -4.17 -0.26 21.01
CA PRO A 46 -4.11 -0.05 19.57
C PRO A 46 -4.83 1.24 19.18
N ARG A 47 -4.16 2.10 18.41
CA ARG A 47 -4.70 3.42 18.03
C ARG A 47 -5.73 3.34 16.93
N ASP A 48 -5.47 2.53 15.92
CA ASP A 48 -6.31 2.38 14.74
C ASP A 48 -6.15 1.01 14.05
N PHE A 49 -6.68 0.91 12.83
CA PHE A 49 -6.63 -0.30 12.02
C PHE A 49 -5.20 -0.82 11.81
N ILE A 50 -4.21 0.06 11.64
CA ILE A 50 -2.83 -0.35 11.36
C ILE A 50 -2.26 -1.08 12.59
N ASP A 51 -2.42 -0.51 13.79
CA ASP A 51 -1.98 -1.16 15.03
C ASP A 51 -2.71 -2.49 15.26
N ALA A 52 -4.03 -2.51 15.09
CA ALA A 52 -4.83 -3.71 15.27
C ALA A 52 -4.41 -4.83 14.29
N TYR A 53 -4.09 -4.48 13.05
CA TYR A 53 -3.61 -5.43 12.05
C TYR A 53 -2.19 -5.92 12.35
N LEU A 54 -1.27 -5.03 12.74
CA LEU A 54 0.10 -5.39 13.13
C LEU A 54 0.10 -6.39 14.31
N LEU A 55 -0.68 -6.11 15.36
CA LEU A 55 -0.81 -7.01 16.51
C LEU A 55 -1.45 -8.36 16.16
N ARG A 56 -2.26 -8.42 15.09
CA ARG A 56 -2.80 -9.68 14.57
C ARG A 56 -1.76 -10.48 13.79
N MET A 57 -0.84 -9.82 13.08
CA MET A 57 0.22 -10.49 12.32
C MET A 57 1.30 -11.11 13.21
N ASP A 58 1.56 -10.50 14.37
CA ASP A 58 2.57 -10.98 15.33
C ASP A 58 2.04 -12.09 16.27
N LYS A 59 0.77 -12.50 16.11
CA LYS A 59 0.15 -13.65 16.77
C LYS A 59 0.15 -14.88 15.86
#